data_AF-A0A4R4T8I4-F1
#
_entry.id   AF-A0A4R4T8I4-F1
#
_cell.length_a   1.000
_cell.length_b   1.000
_cell.length_c   1.000
_cell.angle_alpha   90.00
_cell.angle_beta   90.00
_cell.angle_gamma   90.00
#
_symmetry.space_group_name_H-M   'P 1'
#
loop_
_entity.id
_entity.type
_entity.pdbx_description
1 polymer ?
#
loop_
_entity_poly.entity_id
_entity_poly.type
_entity_poly.pdbx_seq_one_letter_code
_entity_poly.pdbx_strand_id
1 'polypeptide(L)'
;MRWPRRNAKPVPLAPRHRRTWRYGRRWCSCGLRWAACPDRHTPVPTEPPAPPPPTNNRWWNEATRANPQVGRAGRLTPAQTWRANGGRW
;
A
#
# COMPACT_ATOMS: atom_id res chain seq x y z
N MET A 1 -1.68 -8.82 11.65
CA MET A 1 -1.26 -8.08 10.44
C MET A 1 -0.01 -8.74 9.88
N ARG A 2 -0.05 -9.23 8.65
CA ARG A 2 1.05 -9.95 8.02
C ARG A 2 1.87 -8.95 7.21
N TRP A 3 3.04 -8.57 7.72
CA TRP A 3 3.98 -7.69 7.02
C TRP A 3 4.26 -8.22 5.61
N PRO A 4 4.22 -7.39 4.55
CA PRO A 4 4.67 -7.82 3.23
C PRO A 4 6.14 -8.21 3.35
N ARG A 5 6.44 -9.47 2.98
CA ARG A 5 7.79 -10.02 3.05
C ARG A 5 8.69 -9.18 2.14
N ARG A 6 9.82 -8.73 2.67
CA ARG A 6 10.89 -8.01 1.93
C ARG A 6 11.37 -8.76 0.67
N ASN A 7 11.06 -10.06 0.57
CA ASN A 7 11.34 -10.95 -0.57
C ASN A 7 10.06 -11.50 -1.22
N ALA A 8 8.98 -10.71 -1.28
CA ALA A 8 7.78 -11.12 -2.03
C ALA A 8 8.16 -11.33 -3.50
N LYS A 9 7.84 -12.51 -4.04
CA LYS A 9 8.06 -12.78 -5.47
C LYS A 9 7.22 -11.79 -6.28
N PRO A 10 7.79 -11.16 -7.32
CA PRO A 10 7.05 -10.22 -8.15
C PRO A 10 5.83 -10.91 -8.77
N VAL A 11 4.70 -10.21 -8.76
CA VAL A 11 3.44 -10.72 -9.32
C VAL A 11 3.44 -10.42 -10.82
N PRO A 12 3.31 -11.45 -11.69
CA PRO A 12 3.24 -11.24 -13.13
C PRO A 12 1.88 -10.62 -13.50
N LEU A 13 1.91 -9.56 -14.31
CA LEU A 13 0.72 -8.85 -14.79
C LEU A 13 0.11 -9.48 -16.04
N ALA A 14 0.85 -10.37 -16.71
CA ALA A 14 0.39 -11.08 -17.89
C ALA A 14 0.84 -12.56 -17.87
N PRO A 15 0.14 -13.46 -18.59
CA PRO A 15 0.60 -14.83 -18.76
C PRO A 15 1.97 -14.89 -19.45
N ARG A 16 2.85 -15.75 -18.94
CA ARG A 16 4.15 -16.01 -19.60
C ARG A 16 3.94 -16.81 -20.89
N HIS A 17 4.55 -16.36 -21.98
CA HIS A 17 4.66 -17.12 -23.22
C HIS A 17 5.63 -18.29 -23.00
N ARG A 18 5.09 -19.50 -22.96
CA ARG A 18 5.87 -20.73 -22.72
C ARG A 18 5.81 -21.64 -23.93
N ARG A 19 6.94 -22.31 -24.20
CA ARG A 19 7.03 -23.34 -25.22
C ARG A 19 6.27 -24.58 -24.73
N THR A 20 5.30 -25.02 -25.52
CA THR A 20 4.49 -26.22 -25.28
C THR A 20 4.51 -27.12 -26.52
N TRP A 21 4.21 -28.40 -26.32
CA TRP A 21 4.04 -29.36 -27.41
C TRP A 21 2.54 -29.59 -27.65
N ARG A 22 2.06 -29.32 -28.85
CA ARG A 22 0.67 -29.58 -29.26
C ARG A 22 0.66 -30.08 -30.70
N TYR A 23 -0.17 -31.07 -31.00
CA TYR A 23 -0.35 -31.62 -32.36
C TYR A 23 1.00 -31.97 -33.05
N GLY A 24 1.90 -32.65 -32.32
CA GLY A 24 3.20 -33.08 -32.86
C GLY A 24 4.18 -31.94 -33.15
N ARG A 25 3.91 -30.73 -32.68
CA ARG A 25 4.66 -29.53 -33.05
C ARG A 25 4.86 -28.59 -31.85
N ARG A 26 5.80 -27.64 -31.97
CA ARG A 26 6.05 -26.61 -30.95
C ARG A 26 5.07 -25.44 -31.07
N TRP A 27 4.38 -25.12 -29.98
CA TRP A 27 3.38 -24.05 -29.87
C TRP A 27 3.69 -23.15 -28.67
N CYS A 28 3.15 -21.94 -28.68
CA CYS A 28 3.19 -21.03 -27.56
C CYS A 28 1.90 -21.16 -26.73
N SER A 29 1.98 -20.84 -25.43
CA SER A 29 0.80 -20.81 -24.54
C SER A 29 -0.29 -19.85 -25.01
N CYS A 30 0.05 -18.83 -25.81
CA CYS A 30 -0.91 -17.93 -26.45
C CYS A 30 -1.65 -18.52 -27.67
N GLY A 31 -1.34 -19.77 -28.07
CA GLY A 31 -2.00 -20.43 -29.19
C GLY A 31 -1.34 -20.22 -30.56
N LEU A 32 -0.32 -19.36 -30.67
CA LEU A 32 0.48 -19.23 -31.89
C LEU A 32 1.57 -20.30 -31.99
N ARG A 33 2.09 -20.53 -33.20
CA ARG A 33 3.28 -21.38 -33.40
C ARG A 33 4.48 -20.76 -32.68
N TRP A 34 5.29 -21.58 -32.00
CA TRP A 34 6.42 -21.06 -31.22
C TRP A 34 7.38 -20.19 -32.05
N ALA A 35 7.62 -20.57 -33.32
CA ALA A 35 8.48 -19.83 -34.23
C ALA A 35 7.87 -18.52 -34.75
N ALA A 36 6.55 -18.32 -34.62
CA ALA A 36 5.83 -17.15 -35.14
C ALA A 36 5.30 -16.23 -34.03
N CYS A 37 5.36 -16.65 -32.76
CA CYS A 37 4.93 -15.83 -31.64
C CYS A 37 5.90 -14.64 -31.45
N PRO A 38 5.46 -13.38 -31.64
CA PRO A 38 6.32 -12.21 -31.46
C PRO A 38 6.76 -12.08 -29.99
N ASP A 39 5.85 -12.37 -29.06
CA ASP A 39 6.06 -12.22 -27.62
C ASP A 39 6.81 -13.38 -26.95
N ARG A 40 7.45 -14.26 -27.73
CA ARG A 40 8.13 -15.43 -27.17
C ARG A 40 9.38 -15.08 -26.36
N HIS A 41 9.95 -13.90 -26.61
CA HIS A 41 11.16 -13.40 -25.97
C HIS A 41 10.89 -12.22 -25.05
N THR A 42 9.68 -11.66 -25.06
CA THR A 42 9.34 -10.53 -24.20
C THR A 42 9.26 -10.99 -22.74
N PRO A 43 9.91 -10.27 -21.82
CA PRO A 43 9.75 -10.53 -20.40
C PRO A 43 8.31 -10.22 -20.00
N VAL A 44 7.81 -10.98 -19.03
CA VAL A 44 6.48 -10.75 -18.47
C VAL A 44 6.53 -9.49 -17.61
N PRO A 45 5.68 -8.48 -17.86
CA PRO A 45 5.58 -7.32 -16.98
C PRO A 45 5.23 -7.78 -15.57
N THR A 46 5.96 -7.29 -14.59
CA THR A 46 5.70 -7.57 -13.17
C THR A 46 5.35 -6.30 -12.44
N GLU A 47 4.48 -6.40 -11.45
CA GLU A 47 4.20 -5.27 -10.57
C GLU A 47 5.49 -4.85 -9.84
N PRO A 48 5.78 -3.53 -9.74
CA PRO A 48 6.89 -3.06 -8.94
C PRO A 48 6.68 -3.46 -7.46
N PRO A 49 7.76 -3.80 -6.72
CA PRO A 49 7.62 -4.17 -5.33
C PRO A 49 7.02 -3.01 -4.52
N ALA A 50 6.03 -3.32 -3.68
CA ALA A 50 5.46 -2.35 -2.77
C ALA A 50 6.56 -1.79 -1.84
N PRO A 51 6.56 -0.48 -1.53
CA PRO A 51 7.48 0.07 -0.56
C PRO A 51 7.30 -0.63 0.80
N PRO A 52 8.39 -0.77 1.58
CA PRO A 52 8.28 -1.33 2.91
C PRO A 52 7.27 -0.50 3.72
N PRO A 53 6.45 -1.13 4.56
CA PRO A 53 5.53 -0.39 5.42
C PRO A 53 6.32 0.56 6.32
N PRO A 54 5.76 1.74 6.63
CA PRO A 54 6.41 2.69 7.51
C PRO A 54 6.72 1.99 8.83
N THR A 55 7.98 2.07 9.27
CA THR A 55 8.40 1.59 10.59
C THR A 55 7.43 2.18 11.61
N ASN A 56 6.79 1.29 12.38
CA ASN A 56 5.76 1.60 13.38
C ASN A 56 6.23 2.77 14.23
N ASN A 57 5.79 3.96 13.85
CA ASN A 57 6.25 5.16 14.48
C ASN A 57 5.50 5.25 15.80
N ARG A 58 6.23 5.40 16.92
CA ARG A 58 5.71 5.20 18.29
C ARG A 58 4.41 5.98 18.56
N TRP A 59 4.23 7.11 17.89
CA TRP A 59 3.09 8.00 17.98
C TRP A 59 1.76 7.45 17.43
N TRP A 60 1.76 6.38 16.62
CA TRP A 60 0.52 5.79 16.10
C TRP A 60 -0.37 5.17 17.19
N ASN A 61 0.23 4.68 18.28
CA ASN A 61 -0.49 4.13 19.43
C ASN A 61 -0.71 5.19 20.53
N GLU A 62 -0.21 6.42 20.35
CA GLU A 62 -0.45 7.48 21.31
C GLU A 62 -1.90 7.94 21.17
N ALA A 63 -2.59 8.07 22.31
CA ALA A 63 -3.93 8.63 22.33
C ALA A 63 -3.88 10.01 21.65
N THR A 64 -4.77 10.24 20.68
CA THR A 64 -4.93 11.55 20.04
C THR A 64 -5.25 12.59 21.11
N ARG A 65 -4.24 13.38 21.49
CA ARG A 65 -4.42 14.46 22.47
C ARG A 65 -5.01 15.66 21.73
N ALA A 66 -6.26 16.00 22.06
CA ALA A 66 -6.81 17.30 21.66
C ALA A 66 -5.93 18.40 22.25
N ASN A 67 -5.41 19.30 21.39
CA ASN A 67 -4.66 20.47 21.80
C ASN A 67 -5.33 21.72 21.19
N PRO A 68 -5.88 22.65 21.99
CA PRO A 68 -5.91 22.65 23.46
C PRO A 68 -6.80 21.53 24.04
N GLN A 69 -6.42 21.04 25.23
CA GLN A 69 -7.27 20.15 26.01
C GLN A 69 -8.52 20.93 26.40
N VAL A 70 -9.63 20.63 25.73
CA VAL A 70 -10.93 21.26 26.03
C VAL A 70 -11.27 20.96 27.48
N GLY A 71 -11.41 22.02 28.29
CA GLY A 71 -11.86 22.06 29.69
C GLY A 71 -11.69 20.77 30.50
N ARG A 72 -10.73 20.77 31.43
CA ARG A 72 -10.75 19.79 32.54
C ARG A 72 -12.12 19.93 33.24
N ALA A 73 -12.80 18.83 33.59
CA ALA A 73 -14.04 18.93 34.37
C ALA A 73 -13.79 19.80 35.62
N GLY A 74 -14.51 20.92 35.73
CA GLY A 74 -14.34 21.93 36.78
C GLY A 74 -13.33 23.06 36.51
N ARG A 75 -12.63 23.09 35.36
CA ARG A 75 -11.71 24.17 34.99
C ARG A 75 -12.17 24.87 33.72
N LEU A 76 -12.48 26.17 33.84
CA LEU A 76 -12.81 27.02 32.71
C LEU A 76 -11.61 27.13 31.75
N THR A 77 -11.87 27.03 30.45
CA THR A 77 -10.90 27.40 29.41
C THR A 77 -10.62 28.91 29.48
N PRO A 78 -9.47 29.39 29.01
CA PRO A 78 -9.17 30.83 29.03
C PRO A 78 -10.27 31.71 28.43
N ALA A 79 -10.87 31.26 27.32
CA ALA A 79 -11.99 31.95 26.69
C ALA A 79 -13.27 31.93 27.54
N GLN A 80 -13.54 30.86 28.30
CA GLN A 80 -14.65 30.83 29.26
C GLN A 80 -14.38 31.75 30.45
N THR A 81 -13.13 31.81 30.94
CA THR A 81 -12.73 32.74 32.01
C THR A 81 -12.92 34.20 31.58
N TRP A 82 -12.46 34.57 30.39
CA TRP A 82 -12.64 35.93 29.85
C TRP A 82 -14.13 36.31 29.69
N ARG A 83 -14.96 35.41 29.18
CA ARG A 83 -16.42 35.65 29.07
C ARG A 83 -17.07 35.76 30.45
N ALA A 84 -16.68 34.92 31.42
CA ALA A 84 -17.15 34.98 32.79
C ALA A 84 -16.76 36.30 33.49
N ASN A 85 -15.59 36.84 33.16
CA ASN A 85 -15.12 38.15 33.63
C ASN A 85 -15.66 39.34 32.81
N GLY A 86 -16.70 39.14 32.00
CA GLY A 86 -17.34 40.23 31.23
C GLY A 86 -16.42 40.84 30.17
N GLY A 87 -15.47 40.06 29.65
CA GLY A 87 -14.54 40.52 28.63
C GLY A 87 -13.23 41.12 29.15
N ARG A 88 -12.89 40.85 30.41
CA ARG A 88 -11.65 41.30 31.06
C ARG A 88 -10.81 40.10 31.51
N TRP A 89 -9.50 40.25 31.53
CA TRP A 89 -8.60 39.24 32.10
C TRP A 89 -8.47 39.44 33.60
#